data_AF-A0AA90NC14-F1
#
_entry.id   AF-A0AA90NC14-F1
#
_cell.length_a   1.000
_cell.length_b   1.000
_cell.length_c   1.000
_cell.angle_alpha   90.00
_cell.angle_beta   90.00
_cell.angle_gamma   90.00
#
_symmetry.space_group_name_H-M   'P 1'
#
loop_
_entity.id
_entity.type
_entity.pdbx_description
1 polymer ?
#
loop_
_entity_poly.entity_id
_entity_poly.type
_entity_poly.pdbx_seq_one_letter_code
_entity_poly.pdbx_strand_id
1 'polypeptide(L)'
;MGRAGADHGAAVRDADGRSYAGAPVALSSLSLTALQVAVASAVSSGAQGFEAAVLIGEVDGADPGVAALREVTPQAHVLLVDAAGEVRR
;
A
#
# COMPACT_ATOMS: atom_id res chain seq x y z
N MET A 1 15.19 8.86 -0.82
CA MET A 1 13.73 8.94 -1.06
C MET A 1 13.44 8.95 -2.56
N GLY A 2 12.34 8.32 -3.02
CA GLY A 2 12.01 8.11 -4.44
C GLY A 2 11.44 9.36 -5.12
N ARG A 3 10.99 9.23 -6.39
CA ARG A 3 10.48 10.34 -7.23
C ARG A 3 9.44 11.24 -6.54
N ALA A 4 8.61 10.66 -5.67
CA ALA A 4 7.55 11.40 -4.97
C ALA A 4 8.04 12.23 -3.76
N GLY A 5 9.28 12.02 -3.29
CA GLY A 5 9.85 12.74 -2.16
C GLY A 5 9.17 12.51 -0.80
N ALA A 6 8.29 11.52 -0.68
CA ALA A 6 7.50 11.27 0.52
C ALA A 6 8.14 10.21 1.41
N ASP A 7 8.34 10.47 2.72
CA ASP A 7 9.11 9.63 3.65
C ASP A 7 8.64 8.17 3.83
N HIS A 8 7.46 7.84 3.32
CA HIS A 8 6.92 6.49 3.28
C HIS A 8 6.22 6.21 1.94
N GLY A 9 6.07 4.93 1.62
CA GLY A 9 5.40 4.46 0.42
C GLY A 9 4.77 3.10 0.62
N ALA A 10 3.98 2.66 -0.34
CA ALA A 10 3.39 1.33 -0.33
C ALA A 10 3.32 0.74 -1.74
N ALA A 11 3.20 -0.58 -1.81
CA ALA A 11 2.82 -1.24 -3.05
C ALA A 11 1.92 -2.44 -2.77
N VAL A 12 1.01 -2.72 -3.70
CA VAL A 12 0.15 -3.91 -3.69
C VAL A 12 0.53 -4.78 -4.86
N ARG A 13 0.58 -6.09 -4.63
CA ARG A 13 0.68 -7.10 -5.67
C ARG A 13 -0.66 -7.81 -5.83
N ASP A 14 -1.18 -7.81 -7.05
CA ASP A 14 -2.44 -8.48 -7.36
C ASP A 14 -2.26 -9.96 -7.73
N ALA A 15 -3.37 -10.69 -7.78
CA ALA A 15 -3.41 -12.12 -8.09
C ALA A 15 -3.00 -12.45 -9.55
N ASP A 16 -3.00 -11.47 -10.44
CA ASP A 16 -2.54 -11.62 -11.83
C ASP A 16 -1.03 -11.32 -11.96
N GLY A 17 -0.38 -10.94 -10.86
CA GLY A 17 1.04 -10.66 -10.80
C GLY A 17 1.44 -9.25 -11.24
N ARG A 18 0.52 -8.29 -11.27
CA ARG A 18 0.80 -6.86 -11.45
C ARG A 18 1.13 -6.21 -10.10
N SER A 19 1.91 -5.13 -10.13
CA SER A 19 2.27 -4.37 -8.94
C SER A 19 1.85 -2.91 -9.08
N TYR A 20 1.25 -2.37 -8.04
CA TYR A 20 0.73 -1.00 -7.98
C TYR A 20 1.41 -0.27 -6.83
N ALA A 21 2.23 0.73 -7.15
CA ALA A 21 2.92 1.54 -6.15
C ALA A 21 2.12 2.81 -5.83
N GLY A 22 2.14 3.21 -4.56
CA GLY A 22 1.51 4.42 -4.05
C GLY A 22 2.46 5.24 -3.18
N ALA A 23 2.31 6.55 -3.26
CA ALA A 23 2.87 7.53 -2.33
C ALA A 23 1.70 8.26 -1.67
N PRO A 24 1.85 8.81 -0.45
CA PRO A 24 0.75 9.51 0.21
C PRO A 24 0.29 10.73 -0.61
N VAL A 25 -1.00 11.05 -0.50
CA VAL A 25 -1.60 12.28 -1.02
C VAL A 25 -2.00 13.14 0.17
N ALA A 26 -1.52 14.39 0.21
CA ALA A 26 -1.73 15.31 1.33
C ALA A 26 -2.37 16.63 0.86
N LEU A 27 -3.49 16.54 0.14
CA LEU A 27 -4.30 17.70 -0.23
C LEU A 27 -5.30 18.03 0.88
N SER A 28 -5.79 19.27 0.93
CA SER A 28 -6.78 19.68 1.94
C SER A 28 -8.13 18.96 1.80
N SER A 29 -8.54 18.65 0.57
CA SER A 29 -9.81 17.99 0.26
C SER A 29 -9.69 16.47 0.08
N LEU A 30 -8.47 15.96 -0.04
CA LEU A 30 -8.21 14.54 -0.28
C LEU A 30 -6.87 14.17 0.37
N SER A 31 -6.96 13.46 1.49
CA SER A 31 -5.82 12.86 2.15
C SER A 31 -5.91 11.34 2.02
N LEU A 32 -4.86 10.72 1.50
CA LEU A 32 -4.78 9.28 1.32
C LEU A 32 -3.41 8.78 1.80
N THR A 33 -3.40 7.66 2.51
CA THR A 33 -2.16 6.94 2.79
C THR A 33 -1.57 6.36 1.51
N ALA A 34 -0.27 6.04 1.55
CA ALA A 34 0.38 5.39 0.42
C ALA A 34 -0.31 4.06 0.04
N LEU A 35 -0.76 3.28 1.03
CA LEU A 35 -1.46 2.02 0.78
C LEU A 35 -2.84 2.25 0.16
N GLN A 36 -3.58 3.26 0.62
CA GLN A 36 -4.87 3.62 -0.02
C GLN A 36 -4.70 3.98 -1.49
N VAL A 37 -3.64 4.73 -1.83
CA VAL A 37 -3.33 5.07 -3.24
C VAL A 37 -3.01 3.82 -4.06
N ALA A 38 -2.21 2.89 -3.51
CA ALA A 38 -1.87 1.64 -4.18
C ALA A 38 -3.11 0.76 -4.41
N VAL A 39 -3.94 0.55 -3.38
CA VAL A 39 -5.18 -0.23 -3.46
C VAL A 39 -6.16 0.41 -4.45
N ALA A 40 -6.39 1.72 -4.36
CA ALA A 40 -7.28 2.42 -5.29
C ALA A 40 -6.80 2.29 -6.75
N SER A 41 -5.50 2.40 -6.98
CA SER A 41 -4.90 2.23 -8.32
C SER A 41 -5.11 0.81 -8.84
N ALA A 42 -4.94 -0.21 -7.99
CA ALA A 42 -5.14 -1.61 -8.36
C ALA A 42 -6.61 -1.90 -8.71
N VAL A 43 -7.54 -1.53 -7.82
CA VAL A 43 -8.98 -1.77 -8.01
C VAL A 43 -9.51 -1.04 -9.25
N SER A 44 -9.15 0.24 -9.43
CA SER A 44 -9.55 1.00 -10.63
C SER A 44 -8.97 0.46 -11.93
N SER A 45 -7.86 -0.29 -11.85
CA SER A 45 -7.26 -1.00 -12.97
C SER A 45 -7.83 -2.41 -13.20
N GLY A 46 -8.85 -2.80 -12.42
CA GLY A 46 -9.55 -4.09 -12.55
C GLY A 46 -8.92 -5.25 -11.79
N ALA A 47 -8.03 -5.01 -10.81
CA ALA A 47 -7.54 -6.08 -9.94
C ALA A 47 -8.70 -6.68 -9.13
N GLN A 48 -8.85 -8.00 -9.18
CA GLN A 48 -9.93 -8.73 -8.49
C GLN A 48 -9.48 -9.41 -7.18
N GLY A 49 -8.18 -9.45 -6.92
CA GLY A 49 -7.61 -10.08 -5.73
C GLY A 49 -6.17 -9.63 -5.47
N PHE A 50 -5.73 -9.76 -4.22
CA PHE A 50 -4.40 -9.34 -3.77
C PHE A 50 -3.63 -10.48 -3.12
N GLU A 51 -2.36 -10.65 -3.50
CA GLU A 51 -1.45 -11.60 -2.85
C GLU A 51 -0.87 -10.97 -1.58
N ALA A 52 -0.40 -9.73 -1.70
CA ALA A 52 0.27 -9.01 -0.62
C ALA A 52 0.27 -7.49 -0.83
N ALA A 53 0.47 -6.78 0.27
CA ALA A 53 0.87 -5.38 0.30
C ALA A 53 2.20 -5.23 1.05
N VAL A 54 2.98 -4.24 0.66
CA VAL A 54 4.17 -3.80 1.39
C VAL A 54 4.03 -2.32 1.72
N LEU A 55 4.40 -1.93 2.94
CA LEU A 55 4.51 -0.56 3.38
C LEU A 55 5.98 -0.32 3.76
N ILE A 56 6.56 0.77 3.28
CA ILE A 56 7.96 1.10 3.46
C ILE A 56 8.07 2.42 4.22
N GLY A 57 8.88 2.46 5.27
CA GLY A 57 9.13 3.63 6.12
C GLY A 57 8.69 3.40 7.58
N GLU A 58 8.68 4.46 8.39
CA GLU A 58 8.10 4.42 9.74
C GLU A 58 6.57 4.44 9.65
N VAL A 59 6.00 3.30 9.26
CA VAL A 59 4.55 3.11 9.22
C VAL A 59 4.17 2.21 10.39
N ASP A 60 3.22 2.64 11.21
CA ASP A 60 2.60 1.76 12.19
C ASP A 60 1.69 0.76 11.47
N GLY A 61 1.47 -0.42 12.06
CA GLY A 61 0.60 -1.46 11.47
C GLY A 61 -0.88 -1.06 11.39
N ALA A 62 -1.22 0.21 11.60
CA ALA A 62 -2.57 0.74 11.70
C ALA A 62 -3.00 1.54 10.45
N ASP A 63 -2.28 1.42 9.32
CA ASP A 63 -2.65 2.10 8.06
C ASP A 63 -4.11 1.76 7.65
N PRO A 64 -4.99 2.77 7.50
CA PRO A 64 -6.39 2.57 7.09
C PRO A 64 -6.57 1.84 5.76
N GLY A 65 -5.56 1.85 4.88
CA GLY A 65 -5.54 1.11 3.63
C GLY A 65 -5.57 -0.42 3.81
N VAL A 66 -5.19 -0.94 4.99
CA VAL A 66 -5.26 -2.38 5.28
C VAL A 66 -6.71 -2.88 5.28
N ALA A 67 -7.67 -2.07 5.72
CA ALA A 67 -9.08 -2.43 5.67
C ALA A 67 -9.56 -2.59 4.22
N ALA A 68 -9.21 -1.65 3.34
CA ALA A 68 -9.56 -1.71 1.91
C ALA A 68 -8.87 -2.89 1.19
N LEU A 69 -7.60 -3.18 1.53
CA LEU A 69 -6.90 -4.37 1.02
C LEU A 69 -7.65 -5.66 1.40
N ARG A 70 -8.05 -5.79 2.67
CA ARG A 70 -8.72 -6.97 3.21
C ARG A 70 -10.18 -7.11 2.76
N GLU A 71 -10.82 -6.02 2.37
CA GLU A 71 -12.14 -6.04 1.74
C GLU A 71 -12.09 -6.79 0.40
N VAL A 72 -11.03 -6.57 -0.39
CA VAL A 72 -10.82 -7.28 -1.66
C VAL A 72 -10.30 -8.70 -1.43
N THR A 73 -9.35 -8.89 -0.51
CA THR A 73 -8.81 -10.22 -0.19
C THR A 73 -8.50 -10.32 1.31
N PRO A 74 -9.37 -10.97 2.12
CA PRO A 74 -9.24 -11.01 3.58
C PRO A 74 -7.92 -11.58 4.11
N GLN A 75 -7.29 -12.48 3.34
CA GLN A 75 -6.05 -13.16 3.71
C GLN A 75 -4.79 -12.53 3.10
N ALA A 76 -4.90 -11.40 2.39
CA ALA A 76 -3.75 -10.75 1.77
C ALA A 76 -2.68 -10.42 2.82
N HIS A 77 -1.43 -10.77 2.53
CA HIS A 77 -0.32 -10.50 3.44
C HIS A 77 -0.03 -9.00 3.50
N VAL A 78 0.36 -8.51 4.68
CA VAL A 78 0.84 -7.13 4.85
C VAL A 78 2.25 -7.22 5.39
N LEU A 79 3.20 -6.58 4.70
CA LEU A 79 4.60 -6.52 5.07
C LEU A 79 4.95 -5.09 5.41
N LEU A 80 5.54 -4.87 6.58
CA LEU A 80 6.08 -3.59 7.02
C LEU A 80 7.60 -3.65 6.87
N VAL A 81 8.18 -2.71 6.13
CA VAL A 81 9.61 -2.63 5.91
C VAL A 81 10.11 -1.30 6.44
N ASP A 82 10.98 -1.34 7.45
CA ASP A 82 11.52 -0.11 8.00
C ASP A 82 12.65 0.48 7.13
N ALA A 83 13.18 1.63 7.55
CA ALA A 83 14.23 2.34 6.83
C ALA A 83 15.56 1.57 6.76
N ALA A 84 15.78 0.57 7.62
CA ALA A 84 16.93 -0.32 7.58
C ALA A 84 16.72 -1.52 6.64
N GLY A 85 15.51 -1.71 6.13
CA GLY A 85 15.14 -2.83 5.28
C GLY A 85 14.68 -4.07 6.04
N GLU A 86 14.48 -3.97 7.36
CA GLU A 86 13.99 -5.08 8.17
C GLU A 86 12.49 -5.29 7.95
N VAL A 87 12.10 -6.56 7.75
CA VAL A 87 10.73 -6.94 7.38
C VAL A 87 9.97 -7.45 8.61
N ARG A 88 8.80 -6.86 8.86
CA ARG A 88 7.82 -7.30 9.87
C ARG A 88 6.52 -7.71 9.17
N ARG A 89 5.81 -8.68 9.75
CA ARG A 89 4.53 -9.22 9.26
C ARG A 89 3.39 -8.87 10.19
#